data_AF-A0A3A4RQ62-F1
#
_entry.id   AF-A0A3A4RQ62-F1
#
_cell.length_a   1.000
_cell.length_b   1.000
_cell.length_c   1.000
_cell.angle_alpha   90.00
_cell.angle_beta   90.00
_cell.angle_gamma   90.00
#
_symmetry.space_group_name_H-M   'P 1'
#
loop_
_entity.id
_entity.type
_entity.pdbx_description
1 polymer ?
#
loop_
_entity_poly.entity_id
_entity_poly.type
_entity_poly.pdbx_seq_one_letter_code
_entity_poly.pdbx_strand_id
1 'polypeptide(L)'
;MHARDIIDLFGGQSALATALDKGQSTVAYWAKVGVIPAKWHPTLLSLARERGIGLTAGDFVAGQVEAATQKRKGINDQVLKMPGKAAANQKRLDLGIQKQVEIDGVGMGVLSDGTPFLTGRGLARLCGVVHSVVQDVSDEWELEVPTPRVSKIREILSSHNNAVSSPYIEIEQRSGDFHAYPDTVCLALLEYYSFDAGNNIKDEAKRNYRLLAGGALREFIYTQVGYDPENALPEKWKYFHDRVSLVYNSVPHGYFGVFKEIADMIVTLGQAGLHIDEKFVPDISVGQHWSKHWSSNGGEAVYGARIKYEHNYPDYFPQALSNPQDSWCYPEMALGEFRRWFRETYIAGGKFANYIESKAKEKRLPVSFAQLAIAAYTQ
;
A
#
# COMPACT_ATOMS: atom_id res chain seq x y z
N MET A 1 -22.81 0.52 -8.98
CA MET A 1 -24.22 0.11 -9.14
C MET A 1 -24.60 -0.84 -8.02
N HIS A 2 -25.85 -0.77 -7.57
CA HIS A 2 -26.36 -1.72 -6.59
C HIS A 2 -26.47 -3.11 -7.26
N ALA A 3 -26.31 -4.18 -6.49
CA ALA A 3 -26.37 -5.54 -7.05
C ALA A 3 -27.66 -5.82 -7.83
N ARG A 4 -28.79 -5.18 -7.46
CA ARG A 4 -30.06 -5.29 -8.19
C ARG A 4 -29.96 -4.75 -9.61
N ASP A 5 -29.39 -3.57 -9.79
CA ASP A 5 -29.28 -2.95 -11.11
C ASP A 5 -28.40 -3.82 -12.03
N ILE A 6 -27.32 -4.37 -11.49
CA ILE A 6 -26.45 -5.31 -12.22
C ILE A 6 -27.23 -6.56 -12.58
N ILE A 7 -28.03 -7.12 -11.67
CA ILE A 7 -28.86 -8.31 -11.93
C ILE A 7 -29.91 -8.04 -13.02
N ASP A 8 -30.50 -6.86 -13.03
CA ASP A 8 -31.53 -6.47 -13.99
C ASP A 8 -30.95 -6.32 -15.41
N LEU A 9 -29.69 -5.89 -15.55
CA LEU A 9 -28.97 -5.89 -16.83
C LEU A 9 -28.86 -7.28 -17.47
N PHE A 10 -28.89 -8.35 -16.66
CA PHE A 10 -28.87 -9.73 -17.14
C PHE A 10 -30.26 -10.35 -17.29
N GLY A 11 -31.34 -9.56 -17.20
CA GLY A 11 -32.73 -10.02 -17.32
C GLY A 11 -33.33 -10.55 -16.02
N GLY A 12 -32.75 -10.18 -14.87
CA GLY A 12 -33.27 -10.50 -13.54
C GLY A 12 -32.64 -11.74 -12.90
N GLN A 13 -33.06 -12.04 -11.66
CA GLN A 13 -32.39 -13.01 -10.78
C GLN A 13 -32.31 -14.43 -11.38
N SER A 14 -33.38 -14.91 -12.02
CA SER A 14 -33.43 -16.26 -12.61
C SER A 14 -32.57 -16.38 -13.86
N ALA A 15 -32.55 -15.34 -14.70
CA ALA A 15 -31.75 -15.30 -15.93
C ALA A 15 -30.25 -15.27 -15.62
N LEU A 16 -29.84 -14.45 -14.64
CA LEU A 16 -28.45 -14.41 -14.20
C LEU A 16 -28.02 -15.69 -13.48
N ALA A 17 -28.89 -16.26 -12.63
CA ALA A 17 -28.60 -17.50 -11.93
C ALA A 17 -28.36 -18.67 -12.91
N THR A 18 -29.17 -18.75 -13.97
CA THR A 18 -29.01 -19.73 -15.05
C THR A 18 -27.70 -19.51 -15.81
N ALA A 19 -27.36 -18.25 -16.11
CA ALA A 19 -26.13 -17.92 -16.82
C ALA A 19 -24.84 -18.21 -16.02
N LEU A 20 -24.93 -18.22 -14.68
CA LEU A 20 -23.82 -18.52 -13.78
C LEU A 20 -23.78 -19.99 -13.32
N ASP A 21 -24.74 -20.82 -13.75
CA ASP A 21 -24.94 -22.18 -13.24
C ASP A 21 -25.03 -22.22 -11.70
N LYS A 22 -25.89 -21.37 -11.13
CA LYS A 22 -26.09 -21.25 -9.67
C LYS A 22 -27.57 -21.19 -9.32
N GLY A 23 -27.87 -21.52 -8.06
CA GLY A 23 -29.23 -21.38 -7.53
C GLY A 23 -29.67 -19.92 -7.44
N GLN A 24 -30.92 -19.63 -7.81
CA GLN A 24 -31.53 -18.30 -7.75
C GLN A 24 -31.39 -17.65 -6.36
N SER A 25 -31.40 -18.45 -5.29
CA SER A 25 -31.18 -18.00 -3.90
C SER A 25 -29.85 -17.28 -3.70
N THR A 26 -28.81 -17.65 -4.46
CA THR A 26 -27.49 -17.00 -4.40
C THR A 26 -27.54 -15.58 -4.98
N VAL A 27 -28.22 -15.42 -6.13
CA VAL A 27 -28.38 -14.12 -6.78
C VAL A 27 -29.36 -13.23 -6.00
N ALA A 28 -30.42 -13.81 -5.46
CA ALA A 28 -31.36 -13.13 -4.56
C ALA A 28 -30.67 -12.62 -3.30
N TYR A 29 -29.70 -13.37 -2.77
CA TYR A 29 -28.87 -12.91 -1.64
C TYR A 29 -28.03 -11.68 -2.02
N TRP A 30 -27.43 -11.64 -3.22
CA TRP A 30 -26.69 -10.44 -3.68
C TRP A 30 -27.61 -9.23 -3.83
N ALA A 31 -28.80 -9.42 -4.42
CA ALA A 31 -29.81 -8.37 -4.53
C ALA A 31 -30.31 -7.85 -3.16
N LYS A 32 -30.30 -8.71 -2.13
CA LYS A 32 -30.67 -8.36 -0.75
C LYS A 32 -29.55 -7.63 -0.01
N VAL A 33 -28.31 -8.08 -0.19
CA VAL A 33 -27.12 -7.49 0.44
C VAL A 33 -26.64 -6.23 -0.29
N GLY A 34 -27.07 -6.05 -1.53
CA GLY A 34 -26.71 -4.91 -2.38
C GLY A 34 -25.34 -5.02 -3.04
N VAL A 35 -24.60 -6.11 -2.78
CA VAL A 35 -23.24 -6.32 -3.30
C VAL A 35 -23.08 -7.70 -3.91
N ILE A 36 -22.45 -7.74 -5.08
CA ILE A 36 -21.99 -8.98 -5.71
C ILE A 36 -20.56 -9.28 -5.23
N PRO A 37 -20.25 -10.48 -4.71
CA PRO A 37 -18.91 -10.81 -4.24
C PRO A 37 -17.85 -10.72 -5.35
N ALA A 38 -16.65 -10.23 -5.00
CA ALA A 38 -15.55 -9.96 -5.95
C ALA A 38 -15.17 -11.16 -6.84
N LYS A 39 -15.25 -12.37 -6.29
CA LYS A 39 -14.99 -13.61 -7.06
C LYS A 39 -15.88 -13.81 -8.28
N TRP A 40 -17.03 -13.13 -8.36
CA TRP A 40 -17.96 -13.21 -9.49
C TRP A 40 -17.79 -12.07 -10.50
N HIS A 41 -17.00 -11.04 -10.20
CA HIS A 41 -16.82 -9.89 -11.08
C HIS A 41 -16.19 -10.30 -12.43
N PRO A 42 -15.12 -11.11 -12.49
CA PRO A 42 -14.53 -11.51 -13.76
C PRO A 42 -15.52 -12.28 -14.66
N THR A 43 -16.28 -13.21 -14.07
CA THR A 43 -17.28 -14.02 -14.78
C THR A 43 -18.45 -13.18 -15.28
N LEU A 44 -18.88 -12.17 -14.51
CA LEU A 44 -19.96 -11.27 -14.94
C LEU A 44 -19.50 -10.31 -16.03
N LEU A 45 -18.25 -9.84 -15.98
CA LEU A 45 -17.67 -9.01 -17.03
C LEU A 45 -17.51 -9.77 -18.35
N SER A 46 -17.08 -11.04 -18.30
CA SER A 46 -17.01 -11.88 -19.49
C SER A 46 -18.41 -12.14 -20.08
N LEU A 47 -19.37 -12.49 -19.23
CA LEU A 47 -20.77 -12.73 -19.63
C LEU A 47 -21.44 -11.46 -20.20
N ALA A 48 -21.13 -10.29 -19.62
CA ALA A 48 -21.63 -9.01 -20.12
C ALA A 48 -21.08 -8.71 -21.52
N ARG A 49 -19.78 -8.93 -21.73
CA ARG A 49 -19.14 -8.74 -23.03
C ARG A 49 -19.72 -9.67 -24.09
N GLU A 50 -19.97 -10.93 -23.75
CA GLU A 50 -20.60 -11.91 -24.66
C GLU A 50 -22.03 -11.53 -25.05
N ARG A 51 -22.76 -10.86 -24.16
CA ARG A 51 -24.16 -10.45 -24.36
C ARG A 51 -24.32 -9.00 -24.82
N GLY A 52 -23.24 -8.28 -25.07
CA GLY A 52 -23.27 -6.86 -25.46
C GLY A 52 -23.80 -5.93 -24.36
N ILE A 53 -23.71 -6.33 -23.10
CA ILE A 53 -24.12 -5.52 -21.94
C ILE A 53 -22.95 -4.59 -21.56
N GLY A 54 -23.22 -3.29 -21.46
CA GLY A 54 -22.25 -2.26 -21.07
C GLY A 54 -21.90 -2.28 -19.59
N LEU A 55 -21.35 -3.40 -19.09
CA LEU A 55 -20.91 -3.56 -17.70
C LEU A 55 -19.39 -3.48 -17.61
N THR A 56 -18.89 -2.66 -16.70
CA THR A 56 -17.46 -2.41 -16.47
C THR A 56 -17.05 -2.73 -15.04
N ALA A 57 -15.74 -2.84 -14.78
CA ALA A 57 -15.24 -3.14 -13.43
C ALA A 57 -15.62 -2.05 -12.40
N GLY A 58 -15.71 -0.79 -12.84
CA GLY A 58 -16.11 0.35 -11.99
C GLY A 58 -17.54 0.23 -11.43
N ASP A 59 -18.41 -0.48 -12.14
CA ASP A 59 -19.81 -0.66 -11.74
C ASP A 59 -19.97 -1.51 -10.47
N PHE A 60 -19.00 -2.39 -10.18
CA PHE A 60 -18.99 -3.20 -8.97
C PHE A 60 -18.46 -2.44 -7.74
N VAL A 61 -17.64 -1.41 -7.96
CA VAL A 61 -17.01 -0.61 -6.89
C VAL A 61 -18.03 0.33 -6.25
N ALA A 62 -18.86 0.98 -7.06
CA ALA A 62 -19.88 1.90 -6.55
C ALA A 62 -20.92 1.22 -5.63
N GLY A 63 -21.22 -0.07 -5.82
CA GLY A 63 -22.14 -0.82 -4.93
C GLY A 63 -21.57 -1.16 -3.55
N GLN A 64 -20.24 -1.26 -3.43
CA GLN A 64 -19.57 -1.56 -2.15
C GLN A 64 -19.59 -0.36 -1.19
N VAL A 65 -19.61 0.86 -1.74
CA VAL A 65 -19.68 2.12 -0.98
C VAL A 65 -21.08 2.32 -0.36
N GLU A 66 -22.14 2.00 -1.10
CA GLU A 66 -23.53 2.13 -0.62
C GLU A 66 -23.89 1.11 0.47
N ALA A 67 -23.47 -0.16 0.32
CA ALA A 67 -23.72 -1.21 1.31
C ALA A 67 -22.96 -0.99 2.63
N ALA A 68 -21.75 -0.42 2.57
CA ALA A 68 -20.99 -0.01 3.76
C ALA A 68 -21.69 1.12 4.54
N THR A 69 -22.44 1.98 3.83
CA THR A 69 -23.17 3.11 4.41
C THR A 69 -24.47 2.64 5.11
N GLN A 70 -25.17 1.64 4.57
CA GLN A 70 -26.39 1.09 5.17
C GLN A 70 -26.13 0.21 6.41
N LYS A 71 -25.01 -0.52 6.44
CA LYS A 71 -24.65 -1.39 7.58
C LYS A 71 -24.38 -0.62 8.89
N ARG A 72 -24.12 0.70 8.81
CA ARG A 72 -23.91 1.59 9.96
C ARG A 72 -25.19 2.07 10.65
N LYS A 73 -26.38 1.92 10.03
CA LYS A 73 -27.66 2.41 10.59
C LYS A 73 -28.37 1.43 11.53
N GLY A 74 -27.82 0.24 11.81
CA GLY A 74 -28.55 -0.87 12.46
C GLY A 74 -28.14 -1.25 13.88
N ILE A 75 -27.37 -0.44 14.62
CA ILE A 75 -26.94 -0.78 15.99
C ILE A 75 -27.45 0.30 16.96
N ASN A 76 -28.28 -0.12 17.92
CA ASN A 76 -29.04 0.70 18.86
C ASN A 76 -28.20 1.50 19.87
N ASP A 77 -28.76 2.66 20.20
CA ASP A 77 -28.38 3.64 21.23
C ASP A 77 -28.15 3.07 22.64
N GLN A 78 -27.03 3.47 23.26
CA GLN A 78 -27.03 3.86 24.67
C GLN A 78 -26.28 5.18 24.86
N VAL A 79 -26.96 6.07 25.55
CA VAL A 79 -26.76 7.52 25.65
C VAL A 79 -25.57 7.87 26.53
N LEU A 80 -24.64 8.64 25.98
CA LEU A 80 -23.78 9.57 26.73
C LEU A 80 -23.76 10.91 25.99
N LYS A 81 -24.35 11.94 26.62
CA LYS A 81 -24.40 13.34 26.17
C LYS A 81 -23.04 14.02 26.38
N MET A 82 -22.36 14.48 25.31
CA MET A 82 -22.09 15.89 24.88
C MET A 82 -20.59 16.03 24.52
N PRO A 83 -20.11 17.03 23.73
CA PRO A 83 -20.78 18.09 22.95
C PRO A 83 -20.38 18.13 21.45
N GLY A 84 -21.13 18.91 20.65
CA GLY A 84 -20.64 19.64 19.47
C GLY A 84 -20.16 18.88 18.23
N LYS A 85 -20.90 18.99 17.12
CA LYS A 85 -20.51 18.55 15.77
C LYS A 85 -19.09 19.03 15.39
N ALA A 86 -18.21 18.09 15.03
CA ALA A 86 -17.11 18.32 14.10
C ALA A 86 -17.13 17.20 13.04
N ALA A 87 -16.91 17.60 11.79
CA ALA A 87 -17.19 16.83 10.58
C ALA A 87 -16.46 15.49 10.50
N ALA A 88 -17.05 14.55 9.76
CA ALA A 88 -16.45 13.26 9.46
C ALA A 88 -15.21 13.44 8.58
N ASN A 89 -14.03 13.58 9.20
CA ASN A 89 -12.76 13.47 8.50
C ASN A 89 -12.60 12.03 7.99
N GLN A 90 -12.66 11.88 6.67
CA GLN A 90 -12.16 10.74 5.94
C GLN A 90 -10.72 10.51 6.43
N LYS A 91 -10.41 9.30 6.93
CA LYS A 91 -9.08 8.99 7.47
C LYS A 91 -8.02 9.32 6.41
N ARG A 92 -7.22 10.36 6.65
CA ARG A 92 -6.03 10.68 5.87
C ARG A 92 -5.15 9.42 5.85
N LEU A 93 -4.77 8.97 4.66
CA LEU A 93 -3.56 8.16 4.55
C LEU A 93 -2.41 9.05 5.02
N ASP A 94 -1.62 8.56 5.96
CA ASP A 94 -0.42 9.23 6.45
C ASP A 94 0.64 9.12 5.35
N LEU A 95 0.53 10.00 4.35
CA LEU A 95 1.42 10.03 3.19
C LEU A 95 2.68 10.81 3.59
N GLY A 96 3.84 10.22 3.32
CA GLY A 96 5.14 10.88 3.48
C GLY A 96 5.76 11.21 2.13
N ILE A 97 6.76 12.09 2.11
CA ILE A 97 7.60 12.31 0.93
C ILE A 97 8.61 11.16 0.83
N GLN A 98 8.55 10.37 -0.24
CA GLN A 98 9.50 9.28 -0.49
C GLN A 98 10.78 9.77 -1.17
N LYS A 99 10.63 10.63 -2.19
CA LYS A 99 11.73 11.28 -2.89
C LYS A 99 11.39 12.72 -3.22
N GLN A 100 12.38 13.61 -3.19
CA GLN A 100 12.22 15.01 -3.55
C GLN A 100 13.55 15.58 -4.05
N VAL A 101 13.49 16.38 -5.11
CA VAL A 101 14.62 17.13 -5.65
C VAL A 101 14.18 18.53 -6.07
N GLU A 102 15.11 19.46 -6.15
CA GLU A 102 14.89 20.76 -6.78
C GLU A 102 15.91 20.94 -7.90
N ILE A 103 15.43 21.13 -9.13
CA ILE A 103 16.25 21.28 -10.34
C ILE A 103 15.81 22.55 -11.03
N ASP A 104 16.75 23.47 -11.29
CA ASP A 104 16.51 24.77 -11.92
C ASP A 104 15.39 25.61 -11.26
N GLY A 105 15.24 25.47 -9.94
CA GLY A 105 14.21 26.14 -9.15
C GLY A 105 12.82 25.50 -9.22
N VAL A 106 12.71 24.29 -9.80
CA VAL A 106 11.49 23.49 -9.84
C VAL A 106 11.60 22.37 -8.81
N GLY A 107 10.99 22.58 -7.65
CA GLY A 107 10.88 21.54 -6.61
C GLY A 107 9.82 20.51 -6.97
N MET A 108 10.20 19.24 -7.03
CA MET A 108 9.34 18.10 -7.40
C MET A 108 9.64 16.87 -6.54
N GLY A 109 8.71 15.94 -6.47
CA GLY A 109 8.86 14.75 -5.64
C GLY A 109 7.84 13.65 -5.92
N VAL A 110 7.96 12.58 -5.15
CA VAL A 110 7.04 11.43 -5.15
C VAL A 110 6.67 11.10 -3.71
N LEU A 111 5.37 10.94 -3.44
CA LEU A 111 4.84 10.52 -2.14
C LEU A 111 5.03 9.01 -1.93
N SER A 112 4.84 8.55 -0.69
CA SER A 112 4.99 7.14 -0.30
C SER A 112 4.04 6.16 -0.99
N ASP A 113 2.96 6.64 -1.61
CA ASP A 113 2.04 5.84 -2.44
C ASP A 113 2.39 5.87 -3.94
N GLY A 114 3.50 6.53 -4.31
CA GLY A 114 3.92 6.72 -5.69
C GLY A 114 3.33 7.95 -6.36
N THR A 115 2.49 8.76 -5.70
CA THR A 115 1.91 9.96 -6.31
C THR A 115 3.01 11.00 -6.61
N PRO A 116 3.24 11.36 -7.89
CA PRO A 116 4.16 12.44 -8.25
C PRO A 116 3.55 13.81 -7.91
N PHE A 117 4.39 14.74 -7.46
CA PHE A 117 3.94 16.08 -7.10
C PHE A 117 4.96 17.17 -7.45
N LEU A 118 4.49 18.42 -7.52
CA LEU A 118 5.31 19.62 -7.49
C LEU A 118 5.10 20.39 -6.18
N THR A 119 6.14 21.11 -5.77
CA THR A 119 5.99 22.17 -4.76
C THR A 119 5.22 23.34 -5.35
N GLY A 120 4.55 24.15 -4.52
CA GLY A 120 3.88 25.37 -4.99
C GLY A 120 4.81 26.30 -5.76
N ARG A 121 6.08 26.42 -5.33
CA ARG A 121 7.11 27.23 -6.01
C ARG A 121 7.49 26.64 -7.37
N GLY A 122 7.68 25.32 -7.45
CA GLY A 122 7.97 24.64 -8.71
C GLY A 122 6.82 24.76 -9.71
N LEU A 123 5.58 24.58 -9.25
CA LEU A 123 4.38 24.76 -10.06
C LEU A 123 4.24 26.19 -10.57
N ALA A 124 4.46 27.19 -9.70
CA ALA A 124 4.43 28.60 -10.09
C ALA A 124 5.44 28.91 -11.21
N ARG A 125 6.66 28.37 -11.08
CA ARG A 125 7.71 28.51 -12.09
C ARG A 125 7.31 27.87 -13.42
N LEU A 126 6.80 26.64 -13.42
CA LEU A 126 6.32 26.00 -14.66
C LEU A 126 5.19 26.78 -15.33
N CYS A 127 4.29 27.38 -14.55
CA CYS A 127 3.19 28.20 -15.06
C CYS A 127 3.61 29.61 -15.49
N GLY A 128 4.83 30.07 -15.18
CA GLY A 128 5.25 31.45 -15.41
C GLY A 128 4.46 32.48 -14.58
N VAL A 129 4.12 32.11 -13.35
CA VAL A 129 3.42 32.96 -12.37
C VAL A 129 4.23 33.08 -11.08
N VAL A 130 3.89 34.05 -10.23
CA VAL A 130 4.51 34.17 -8.90
C VAL A 130 3.89 33.16 -7.93
N HIS A 131 4.65 32.73 -6.91
CA HIS A 131 4.19 31.74 -5.93
C HIS A 131 2.85 32.08 -5.27
N SER A 132 2.64 33.37 -4.95
CA SER A 132 1.40 33.83 -4.32
C SER A 132 0.17 33.51 -5.16
N VAL A 133 0.28 33.50 -6.50
CA VAL A 133 -0.84 33.16 -7.39
C VAL A 133 -1.26 31.70 -7.24
N VAL A 134 -0.32 30.78 -6.95
CA VAL A 134 -0.64 29.37 -6.67
C VAL A 134 -1.26 29.23 -5.28
N GLN A 135 -0.79 30.01 -4.29
CA GLN A 135 -1.41 30.07 -2.96
C GLN A 135 -2.85 30.61 -3.03
N ASP A 136 -3.08 31.68 -3.80
CA ASP A 136 -4.42 32.23 -4.01
C ASP A 136 -5.37 31.19 -4.63
N VAL A 137 -4.90 30.36 -5.56
CA VAL A 137 -5.71 29.26 -6.11
C VAL A 137 -6.06 28.23 -5.05
N SER A 138 -5.12 27.93 -4.15
CA SER A 138 -5.36 27.04 -3.01
C SER A 138 -6.41 27.61 -2.05
N ASP A 139 -6.29 28.89 -1.69
CA ASP A 139 -7.24 29.56 -0.81
C ASP A 139 -8.64 29.68 -1.46
N GLU A 140 -8.68 30.00 -2.76
CA GLU A 140 -9.92 30.05 -3.54
C GLU A 140 -10.60 28.68 -3.68
N TRP A 141 -9.86 27.59 -3.55
CA TRP A 141 -10.40 26.23 -3.67
C TRP A 141 -11.36 25.88 -2.52
N GLU A 142 -11.12 26.47 -1.35
CA GLU A 142 -11.88 26.25 -0.12
C GLU A 142 -13.13 27.14 -0.01
N LEU A 143 -13.34 28.07 -0.96
CA LEU A 143 -14.51 28.92 -0.99
C LEU A 143 -15.80 28.12 -1.27
N GLU A 144 -16.86 28.43 -0.54
CA GLU A 144 -18.19 27.84 -0.77
C GLU A 144 -18.70 28.08 -2.20
N VAL A 145 -18.42 29.27 -2.73
CA VAL A 145 -18.69 29.64 -4.12
C VAL A 145 -17.36 29.70 -4.88
N PRO A 146 -17.08 28.75 -5.78
CA PRO A 146 -15.83 28.72 -6.53
C PRO A 146 -15.68 29.95 -7.42
N THR A 147 -14.47 30.51 -7.48
CA THR A 147 -14.16 31.59 -8.41
C THR A 147 -14.26 31.10 -9.87
N PRO A 148 -14.41 31.99 -10.87
CA PRO A 148 -14.37 31.58 -12.28
C PRO A 148 -13.08 30.82 -12.65
N ARG A 149 -11.95 31.20 -12.04
CA ARG A 149 -10.66 30.55 -12.18
C ARG A 149 -10.68 29.12 -11.65
N VAL A 150 -11.05 28.91 -10.39
CA VAL A 150 -11.13 27.57 -9.78
C VAL A 150 -12.18 26.71 -10.48
N SER A 151 -13.33 27.29 -10.86
CA SER A 151 -14.35 26.59 -11.64
C SER A 151 -13.77 26.04 -12.94
N LYS A 152 -12.99 26.87 -13.66
CA LYS A 152 -12.38 26.45 -14.91
C LYS A 152 -11.31 25.38 -14.72
N ILE A 153 -10.49 25.48 -13.67
CA ILE A 153 -9.50 24.45 -13.34
C ILE A 153 -10.19 23.11 -12.98
N ARG A 154 -11.31 23.15 -12.24
CA ARG A 154 -12.11 21.96 -11.94
C ARG A 154 -12.76 21.35 -13.19
N GLU A 155 -13.20 22.18 -14.14
CA GLU A 155 -13.68 21.70 -15.45
C GLU A 155 -12.57 20.98 -16.21
N ILE A 156 -11.36 21.55 -16.27
CA ILE A 156 -10.19 20.93 -16.91
C ILE A 156 -9.90 19.57 -16.26
N LEU A 157 -9.80 19.51 -14.92
CA LEU A 157 -9.60 18.23 -14.21
C LEU A 157 -10.69 17.20 -14.54
N SER A 158 -11.95 17.62 -14.53
CA SER A 158 -13.10 16.76 -14.80
C SER A 158 -13.08 16.23 -16.24
N SER A 159 -12.60 17.02 -17.21
CA SER A 159 -12.45 16.60 -18.60
C SER A 159 -11.44 15.45 -18.77
N HIS A 160 -10.48 15.34 -17.84
CA HIS A 160 -9.50 14.26 -17.76
C HIS A 160 -9.91 13.14 -16.80
N ASN A 161 -11.19 13.07 -16.40
CA ASN A 161 -11.74 12.13 -15.41
C ASN A 161 -11.07 12.22 -14.02
N ASN A 162 -10.50 13.39 -13.68
CA ASN A 162 -9.92 13.66 -12.38
C ASN A 162 -10.87 14.55 -11.58
N ALA A 163 -11.25 14.12 -10.38
CA ALA A 163 -11.97 14.95 -9.43
C ALA A 163 -11.20 14.95 -8.11
N VAL A 164 -10.79 16.13 -7.67
CA VAL A 164 -10.01 16.30 -6.43
C VAL A 164 -10.78 17.22 -5.49
N SER A 165 -10.81 16.85 -4.20
CA SER A 165 -11.42 17.69 -3.16
C SER A 165 -10.55 18.88 -2.80
N SER A 166 -9.22 18.72 -2.86
CA SER A 166 -8.22 19.74 -2.55
C SER A 166 -7.19 19.82 -3.68
N PRO A 167 -6.57 20.99 -3.95
CA PRO A 167 -5.56 21.12 -5.01
C PRO A 167 -4.19 20.58 -4.58
N TYR A 168 -4.01 20.24 -3.31
CA TYR A 168 -2.78 19.66 -2.78
C TYR A 168 -3.07 18.56 -1.76
N ILE A 169 -2.05 17.77 -1.48
CA ILE A 169 -1.97 16.84 -0.37
C ILE A 169 -1.05 17.49 0.66
N GLU A 170 -1.55 17.73 1.86
CA GLU A 170 -0.74 18.27 2.95
C GLU A 170 0.02 17.13 3.64
N ILE A 171 1.31 17.37 3.86
CA ILE A 171 2.24 16.44 4.48
C ILE A 171 2.83 17.14 5.70
N GLU A 172 2.70 16.54 6.88
CA GLU A 172 3.31 17.08 8.10
C GLU A 172 4.83 16.87 8.04
N GLN A 173 5.61 17.96 8.17
CA GLN A 173 7.06 17.90 8.31
C GLN A 173 7.51 18.56 9.60
N ARG A 174 8.73 18.25 10.05
CA ARG A 174 9.32 18.89 11.24
C ARG A 174 9.42 20.42 11.11
N SER A 175 9.50 20.93 9.87
CA SER A 175 9.57 22.35 9.54
C SER A 175 8.21 23.04 9.36
N GLY A 176 7.11 22.32 9.53
CA GLY A 176 5.74 22.79 9.29
C GLY A 176 5.03 22.02 8.17
N ASP A 177 3.85 22.48 7.82
CA ASP A 177 3.00 21.84 6.82
C ASP A 177 3.57 22.02 5.41
N PHE A 178 3.60 20.93 4.65
CA PHE A 178 4.09 20.90 3.28
C PHE A 178 2.95 20.60 2.31
N HIS A 179 2.74 21.46 1.32
CA HIS A 179 1.72 21.25 0.28
C HIS A 179 2.33 20.60 -0.97
N ALA A 180 2.03 19.32 -1.18
CA ALA A 180 2.37 18.57 -2.38
C ALA A 180 1.22 18.70 -3.40
N TYR A 181 1.45 19.37 -4.53
CA TYR A 181 0.45 19.50 -5.60
C TYR A 181 0.58 18.30 -6.55
N PRO A 182 -0.41 17.39 -6.64
CA PRO A 182 -0.32 16.22 -7.52
C PRO A 182 -0.12 16.60 -8.99
N ASP A 183 0.52 15.73 -9.77
CA ASP A 183 0.74 15.91 -11.21
C ASP A 183 -0.53 16.31 -11.98
N THR A 184 -1.67 15.69 -11.67
CA THR A 184 -2.97 15.99 -12.28
C THR A 184 -3.40 17.44 -12.04
N VAL A 185 -3.25 17.94 -10.81
CA VAL A 185 -3.54 19.35 -10.48
C VAL A 185 -2.54 20.29 -11.13
N CYS A 186 -1.26 19.92 -11.12
CA CYS A 186 -0.20 20.68 -11.78
C CYS A 186 -0.49 20.87 -13.27
N LEU A 187 -0.88 19.79 -13.97
CA LEU A 187 -1.25 19.84 -15.38
C LEU A 187 -2.48 20.71 -15.63
N ALA A 188 -3.51 20.63 -14.78
CA ALA A 188 -4.70 21.45 -14.94
C ALA A 188 -4.41 22.95 -14.75
N LEU A 189 -3.57 23.33 -13.77
CA LEU A 189 -3.13 24.71 -13.63
C LEU A 189 -2.28 25.16 -14.82
N LEU A 190 -1.38 24.29 -15.29
CA LEU A 190 -0.53 24.57 -16.45
C LEU A 190 -1.36 24.77 -17.72
N GLU A 191 -2.40 23.96 -17.93
CA GLU A 191 -3.37 24.08 -19.02
C GLU A 191 -4.16 25.39 -18.93
N TYR A 192 -4.68 25.72 -17.75
CA TYR A 192 -5.41 26.96 -17.50
C TYR A 192 -4.59 28.19 -17.86
N TYR A 193 -3.34 28.29 -17.37
CA TYR A 193 -2.46 29.40 -17.72
C TYR A 193 -1.96 29.36 -19.16
N SER A 194 -2.11 28.23 -19.86
CA SER A 194 -1.79 28.13 -21.29
C SER A 194 -2.91 28.67 -22.18
N PHE A 195 -4.18 28.46 -21.81
CA PHE A 195 -5.32 28.65 -22.75
C PHE A 195 -6.50 29.43 -22.18
N ASP A 196 -6.78 29.34 -20.88
CA ASP A 196 -8.06 29.80 -20.29
C ASP A 196 -7.92 31.00 -19.32
N ALA A 197 -6.69 31.43 -19.02
CA ALA A 197 -6.42 32.54 -18.10
C ALA A 197 -6.71 33.95 -18.66
N GLY A 198 -7.36 34.05 -19.83
CA GLY A 198 -7.68 35.33 -20.48
C GLY A 198 -6.43 36.19 -20.71
N ASN A 199 -6.44 37.43 -20.20
CA ASN A 199 -5.28 38.33 -20.30
C ASN A 199 -4.04 37.83 -19.53
N ASN A 200 -4.19 36.83 -18.66
CA ASN A 200 -3.10 36.26 -17.86
C ASN A 200 -2.53 34.96 -18.45
N ILE A 201 -2.86 34.62 -19.69
CA ILE A 201 -2.22 33.52 -20.41
C ILE A 201 -0.70 33.74 -20.46
N LYS A 202 0.06 32.68 -20.15
CA LYS A 202 1.53 32.70 -20.08
C LYS A 202 2.14 31.88 -21.19
N ASP A 203 3.08 32.47 -21.92
CA ASP A 203 3.82 31.76 -22.97
C ASP A 203 4.74 30.67 -22.38
N GLU A 204 5.22 30.87 -21.16
CA GLU A 204 5.95 29.86 -20.41
C GLU A 204 5.08 28.63 -20.11
N ALA A 205 3.86 28.84 -19.59
CA ALA A 205 2.89 27.78 -19.39
C ALA A 205 2.60 27.03 -20.70
N LYS A 206 2.37 27.73 -21.81
CA LYS A 206 2.14 27.10 -23.13
C LYS A 206 3.29 26.22 -23.58
N ARG A 207 4.53 26.69 -23.44
CA ARG A 207 5.73 25.92 -23.82
C ARG A 207 5.85 24.67 -22.96
N ASN A 208 5.72 24.82 -21.65
CA ASN A 208 5.84 23.72 -20.70
C ASN A 208 4.69 22.72 -20.85
N TYR A 209 3.46 23.18 -21.08
CA TYR A 209 2.31 22.32 -21.32
C TYR A 209 2.52 21.44 -22.56
N ARG A 210 3.03 22.00 -23.66
CA ARG A 210 3.34 21.20 -24.87
C ARG A 210 4.37 20.10 -24.63
N LEU A 211 5.27 20.29 -23.66
CA LEU A 211 6.31 19.31 -23.31
C LEU A 211 5.82 18.28 -22.28
N LEU A 212 4.94 18.68 -21.36
CA LEU A 212 4.62 17.95 -20.14
C LEU A 212 3.20 17.37 -20.12
N ALA A 213 2.32 17.76 -21.04
CA ALA A 213 0.93 17.28 -21.07
C ALA A 213 0.81 15.75 -21.23
N GLY A 214 -0.34 15.21 -20.85
CA GLY A 214 -0.57 13.77 -20.80
C GLY A 214 0.23 13.12 -19.66
N GLY A 215 0.87 11.97 -19.94
CA GLY A 215 1.72 11.28 -18.96
C GLY A 215 3.13 11.86 -18.80
N ALA A 216 3.53 12.84 -19.62
CA ALA A 216 4.91 13.29 -19.69
C ALA A 216 5.38 14.01 -18.42
N LEU A 217 4.53 14.77 -17.73
CA LEU A 217 4.89 15.38 -16.44
C LEU A 217 5.24 14.34 -15.38
N ARG A 218 4.45 13.27 -15.31
CA ARG A 218 4.67 12.15 -14.38
C ARG A 218 6.02 11.48 -14.65
N GLU A 219 6.25 11.09 -15.91
CA GLU A 219 7.50 10.46 -16.32
C GLU A 219 8.70 11.37 -16.10
N PHE A 220 8.54 12.67 -16.35
CA PHE A 220 9.56 13.67 -16.08
C PHE A 220 9.91 13.72 -14.59
N ILE A 221 8.91 13.85 -13.70
CA ILE A 221 9.13 13.87 -12.25
C ILE A 221 9.82 12.58 -11.80
N TYR A 222 9.31 11.42 -12.20
CA TYR A 222 9.90 10.11 -11.89
C TYR A 222 11.37 10.03 -12.32
N THR A 223 11.67 10.44 -13.55
CA THR A 223 13.05 10.44 -14.07
C THR A 223 13.96 11.36 -13.26
N GLN A 224 13.52 12.60 -12.98
CA GLN A 224 14.34 13.59 -12.27
C GLN A 224 14.60 13.20 -10.81
N VAL A 225 13.63 12.58 -10.14
CA VAL A 225 13.81 12.09 -8.76
C VAL A 225 14.47 10.71 -8.70
N GLY A 226 14.74 10.08 -9.86
CA GLY A 226 15.21 8.71 -9.96
C GLY A 226 14.25 7.70 -9.33
N TYR A 227 12.94 7.95 -9.43
CA TYR A 227 11.88 7.03 -9.02
C TYR A 227 11.50 6.16 -10.21
N ASP A 228 11.44 4.87 -9.99
CA ASP A 228 11.00 3.90 -10.99
C ASP A 228 9.73 3.23 -10.44
N PRO A 229 8.57 3.45 -11.06
CA PRO A 229 7.31 2.86 -10.60
C PRO A 229 7.31 1.33 -10.71
N GLU A 230 8.13 0.74 -11.58
CA GLU A 230 8.26 -0.71 -11.78
C GLU A 230 9.32 -1.35 -10.86
N ASN A 231 10.33 -0.58 -10.43
CA ASN A 231 11.37 -1.00 -9.46
C ASN A 231 11.12 -0.49 -8.03
N ALA A 232 9.97 0.10 -7.72
CA ALA A 232 9.54 0.26 -6.35
C ALA A 232 9.50 -1.14 -5.73
N LEU A 233 10.41 -1.40 -4.77
CA LEU A 233 10.52 -2.67 -4.05
C LEU A 233 9.09 -3.13 -3.74
N PRO A 234 8.57 -4.21 -4.38
CA PRO A 234 7.15 -4.52 -4.28
C PRO A 234 6.81 -4.56 -2.80
N GLU A 235 5.75 -3.88 -2.37
CA GLU A 235 5.47 -3.63 -0.93
C GLU A 235 5.64 -4.89 -0.07
N LYS A 236 5.26 -6.04 -0.64
CA LYS A 236 5.40 -7.40 -0.10
C LYS A 236 6.84 -7.84 0.27
N TRP A 237 7.88 -7.22 -0.27
CA TRP A 237 9.30 -7.48 0.01
C TRP A 237 9.97 -6.39 0.85
N LYS A 238 9.32 -5.22 1.02
CA LYS A 238 9.84 -4.10 1.81
C LYS A 238 10.24 -4.52 3.22
N TYR A 239 9.37 -5.25 3.92
CA TYR A 239 9.63 -5.72 5.28
C TYR A 239 10.87 -6.59 5.38
N PHE A 240 11.08 -7.51 4.44
CA PHE A 240 12.26 -8.37 4.43
C PHE A 240 13.51 -7.56 4.10
N HIS A 241 13.47 -6.75 3.05
CA HIS A 241 14.57 -5.89 2.62
C HIS A 241 15.06 -4.97 3.75
N ASP A 242 14.16 -4.27 4.41
CA ASP A 242 14.50 -3.28 5.44
C ASP A 242 15.09 -3.97 6.67
N ARG A 243 14.58 -5.15 7.05
CA ARG A 243 15.15 -5.95 8.13
C ARG A 243 16.55 -6.47 7.79
N VAL A 244 16.78 -6.97 6.58
CA VAL A 244 18.12 -7.42 6.14
C VAL A 244 19.10 -6.25 6.13
N SER A 245 18.67 -5.08 5.62
CA SER A 245 19.50 -3.88 5.51
C SER A 245 19.99 -3.33 6.86
N LEU A 246 19.28 -3.59 7.95
CA LEU A 246 19.71 -3.17 9.29
C LEU A 246 20.68 -4.14 9.98
N VAL A 247 20.75 -5.39 9.51
CA VAL A 247 21.53 -6.45 10.17
C VAL A 247 22.62 -7.05 9.28
N TYR A 248 22.72 -6.63 8.01
CA TYR A 248 23.61 -7.24 7.01
C TYR A 248 25.09 -7.25 7.43
N ASN A 249 25.54 -6.27 8.20
CA ASN A 249 26.92 -6.17 8.70
C ASN A 249 27.05 -6.23 10.23
N SER A 250 25.99 -6.57 10.96
CA SER A 250 26.02 -6.52 12.44
C SER A 250 26.50 -7.81 13.11
N VAL A 251 26.56 -8.92 12.38
CA VAL A 251 27.06 -10.21 12.91
C VAL A 251 28.59 -10.21 12.84
N PRO A 252 29.32 -10.44 13.96
CA PRO A 252 30.78 -10.49 13.95
C PRO A 252 31.36 -11.58 13.04
N HIS A 253 32.57 -11.36 12.52
CA HIS A 253 33.28 -12.36 11.75
C HIS A 253 33.46 -13.67 12.53
N GLY A 254 33.30 -14.81 11.85
CA GLY A 254 33.34 -16.13 12.46
C GLY A 254 32.05 -16.56 13.15
N TYR A 255 30.97 -15.78 13.03
CA TYR A 255 29.64 -16.09 13.56
C TYR A 255 28.55 -15.98 12.49
N PHE A 256 27.44 -16.69 12.71
CA PHE A 256 26.21 -16.55 11.93
C PHE A 256 25.02 -16.18 12.85
N GLY A 257 24.06 -15.45 12.29
CA GLY A 257 22.80 -15.09 12.96
C GLY A 257 21.61 -15.84 12.36
N VAL A 258 20.67 -16.27 13.20
CA VAL A 258 19.50 -17.07 12.76
C VAL A 258 18.69 -16.36 11.68
N PHE A 259 18.44 -15.05 11.82
CA PHE A 259 17.64 -14.29 10.84
C PHE A 259 18.23 -14.34 9.42
N LYS A 260 19.57 -14.24 9.28
CA LYS A 260 20.24 -14.35 7.97
C LYS A 260 20.14 -15.77 7.41
N GLU A 261 20.36 -16.78 8.25
CA GLU A 261 20.36 -18.17 7.80
C GLU A 261 18.98 -18.71 7.40
N ILE A 262 17.90 -18.05 7.83
CA ILE A 262 16.55 -18.41 7.39
C ILE A 262 16.04 -17.53 6.25
N ALA A 263 16.92 -16.75 5.58
CA ALA A 263 16.54 -15.94 4.43
C ALA A 263 15.85 -16.78 3.34
N ASP A 264 16.39 -17.98 3.06
CA ASP A 264 15.79 -18.93 2.11
C ASP A 264 14.36 -19.30 2.51
N MET A 265 14.10 -19.46 3.81
CA MET A 265 12.75 -19.69 4.33
C MET A 265 11.80 -18.56 4.02
N ILE A 266 12.21 -17.34 4.27
CA ILE A 266 11.40 -16.15 4.01
C ILE A 266 11.10 -16.04 2.51
N VAL A 267 12.09 -16.31 1.66
CA VAL A 267 11.94 -16.27 0.20
C VAL A 267 10.98 -17.36 -0.29
N THR A 268 11.13 -18.61 0.15
CA THR A 268 10.21 -19.71 -0.21
C THR A 268 8.76 -19.39 0.16
N LEU A 269 8.54 -18.87 1.37
CA LEU A 269 7.20 -18.49 1.82
C LEU A 269 6.62 -17.36 0.97
N GLY A 270 7.43 -16.33 0.67
CA GLY A 270 7.02 -15.24 -0.21
C GLY A 270 6.63 -15.72 -1.61
N GLN A 271 7.40 -16.65 -2.18
CA GLN A 271 7.08 -17.27 -3.48
C GLN A 271 5.78 -18.09 -3.44
N ALA A 272 5.45 -18.70 -2.30
CA ALA A 272 4.17 -19.38 -2.06
C ALA A 272 3.02 -18.41 -1.72
N GLY A 273 3.25 -17.09 -1.77
CA GLY A 273 2.27 -16.04 -1.50
C GLY A 273 2.17 -15.63 -0.03
N LEU A 274 2.96 -16.22 0.86
CA LEU A 274 3.01 -15.87 2.28
C LEU A 274 4.18 -14.93 2.56
N HIS A 275 3.90 -13.63 2.54
CA HIS A 275 4.88 -12.58 2.79
C HIS A 275 4.96 -12.26 4.28
N ILE A 276 6.16 -11.83 4.73
CA ILE A 276 6.38 -11.41 6.11
C ILE A 276 5.95 -9.96 6.32
N ASP A 277 5.54 -9.61 7.54
CA ASP A 277 5.12 -8.27 7.96
C ASP A 277 5.56 -7.97 9.40
N GLU A 278 5.09 -6.86 10.00
CA GLU A 278 5.44 -6.50 11.38
C GLU A 278 4.90 -7.46 12.45
N LYS A 279 4.01 -8.40 12.09
CA LYS A 279 3.31 -9.33 12.99
C LYS A 279 3.68 -10.80 12.74
N PHE A 280 4.27 -11.10 11.59
CA PHE A 280 4.57 -12.44 11.12
C PHE A 280 6.00 -12.52 10.55
N VAL A 281 6.93 -12.95 11.40
CA VAL A 281 8.26 -13.41 10.98
C VAL A 281 8.68 -14.62 11.83
N PRO A 282 9.11 -15.74 11.23
CA PRO A 282 9.39 -16.98 11.98
C PRO A 282 10.73 -16.98 12.73
N ASP A 283 11.58 -15.97 12.55
CA ASP A 283 12.94 -15.90 13.10
C ASP A 283 13.03 -16.03 14.61
N ILE A 284 12.11 -15.40 15.36
CA ILE A 284 12.05 -15.54 16.82
C ILE A 284 11.74 -16.99 17.21
N SER A 285 10.81 -17.64 16.51
CA SER A 285 10.47 -19.05 16.76
C SER A 285 11.67 -19.96 16.48
N VAL A 286 12.31 -19.79 15.33
CA VAL A 286 13.52 -20.56 14.98
C VAL A 286 14.62 -20.34 16.01
N GLY A 287 14.89 -19.09 16.37
CA GLY A 287 15.93 -18.71 17.33
C GLY A 287 15.71 -19.30 18.72
N GLN A 288 14.46 -19.28 19.22
CA GLN A 288 14.11 -19.89 20.50
C GLN A 288 14.34 -21.40 20.50
N HIS A 289 13.90 -22.10 19.45
CA HIS A 289 14.06 -23.54 19.34
C HIS A 289 15.52 -23.94 19.13
N TRP A 290 16.29 -23.16 18.36
CA TRP A 290 17.70 -23.39 18.13
C TRP A 290 18.52 -23.16 19.40
N SER A 291 18.24 -22.07 20.12
CA SER A 291 18.85 -21.77 21.42
C SER A 291 18.67 -22.93 22.42
N LYS A 292 17.47 -23.54 22.45
CA LYS A 292 17.21 -24.72 23.29
C LYS A 292 18.00 -25.95 22.83
N HIS A 293 18.01 -26.25 21.52
CA HIS A 293 18.80 -27.35 20.96
C HIS A 293 20.29 -27.20 21.25
N TRP A 294 20.81 -25.99 21.07
CA TRP A 294 22.19 -25.62 21.35
C TRP A 294 22.60 -25.95 22.78
N SER A 295 21.83 -25.49 23.77
CA SER A 295 22.11 -25.77 25.18
C SER A 295 21.95 -27.26 25.54
N SER A 296 20.93 -27.94 25.03
CA SER A 296 20.68 -29.35 25.33
C SER A 296 21.73 -30.30 24.76
N ASN A 297 22.42 -29.93 23.67
CA ASN A 297 23.43 -30.76 23.02
C ASN A 297 24.87 -30.31 23.32
N GLY A 298 25.07 -29.45 24.32
CA GLY A 298 26.40 -28.96 24.68
C GLY A 298 27.10 -28.19 23.55
N GLY A 299 26.33 -27.46 22.73
CA GLY A 299 26.84 -26.78 21.54
C GLY A 299 28.03 -25.86 21.83
N GLU A 300 28.07 -25.22 22.99
CA GLU A 300 29.22 -24.38 23.40
C GLU A 300 30.51 -25.18 23.56
N ALA A 301 30.43 -26.42 24.05
CA ALA A 301 31.60 -27.28 24.22
C ALA A 301 32.10 -27.83 22.88
N VAL A 302 31.21 -28.04 21.91
CA VAL A 302 31.53 -28.63 20.60
C VAL A 302 32.01 -27.57 19.59
N TYR A 303 31.33 -26.43 19.55
CA TYR A 303 31.49 -25.43 18.49
C TYR A 303 32.01 -24.07 19.03
N GLY A 304 32.20 -23.93 20.33
CA GLY A 304 32.59 -22.67 20.96
C GLY A 304 31.40 -21.82 21.42
N ALA A 305 31.67 -20.80 22.22
CA ALA A 305 30.62 -19.97 22.84
C ALA A 305 29.85 -19.15 21.80
N ARG A 306 28.51 -19.14 21.93
CA ARG A 306 27.65 -18.16 21.25
C ARG A 306 27.77 -16.79 21.91
N ILE A 307 27.59 -15.73 21.13
CA ILE A 307 27.69 -14.35 21.64
C ILE A 307 26.46 -13.53 21.21
N LYS A 308 26.25 -12.40 21.89
CA LYS A 308 25.23 -11.43 21.48
C LYS A 308 25.78 -10.49 20.42
N TYR A 309 24.90 -10.02 19.54
CA TYR A 309 25.23 -9.02 18.52
C TYR A 309 24.11 -7.99 18.39
N GLU A 310 24.44 -6.84 17.82
CA GLU A 310 23.48 -5.77 17.58
C GLU A 310 22.44 -6.21 16.53
N HIS A 311 21.18 -6.28 16.94
CA HIS A 311 20.08 -6.63 16.05
C HIS A 311 18.99 -5.55 16.12
N ASN A 312 18.80 -4.82 15.03
CA ASN A 312 17.84 -3.73 14.97
C ASN A 312 16.64 -4.10 14.09
N TYR A 313 15.47 -3.60 14.49
CA TYR A 313 14.25 -3.61 13.69
C TYR A 313 13.99 -2.21 13.11
N PRO A 314 13.39 -2.07 11.91
CA PRO A 314 12.97 -0.76 11.40
C PRO A 314 11.97 -0.08 12.34
N ASP A 315 11.98 1.25 12.42
CA ASP A 315 11.22 2.03 13.44
C ASP A 315 9.71 1.75 13.50
N TYR A 316 9.12 1.26 12.41
CA TYR A 316 7.71 0.89 12.32
C TYR A 316 7.40 -0.53 12.80
N PHE A 317 8.38 -1.31 13.23
CA PHE A 317 8.19 -2.59 13.90
C PHE A 317 8.00 -2.37 15.41
N PRO A 318 7.06 -3.06 16.08
CA PRO A 318 6.88 -2.97 17.52
C PRO A 318 8.16 -3.24 18.34
N GLN A 319 9.04 -4.09 17.81
CA GLN A 319 10.33 -4.46 18.42
C GLN A 319 11.34 -3.31 18.41
N ALA A 320 11.19 -2.30 17.54
CA ALA A 320 12.13 -1.20 17.44
C ALA A 320 12.20 -0.33 18.70
N LEU A 321 11.13 -0.34 19.51
CA LEU A 321 11.07 0.37 20.81
C LEU A 321 12.16 -0.05 21.80
N SER A 322 12.73 -1.24 21.63
CA SER A 322 13.84 -1.73 22.44
C SER A 322 15.02 -2.16 21.58
N ASN A 323 15.28 -1.43 20.50
CA ASN A 323 16.54 -1.54 19.78
C ASN A 323 17.71 -0.99 20.64
N PRO A 324 18.92 -1.58 20.55
CA PRO A 324 19.19 -2.86 19.88
C PRO A 324 18.64 -4.05 20.66
N GLN A 325 18.22 -5.09 19.94
CA GLN A 325 17.72 -6.34 20.51
C GLN A 325 18.87 -7.29 20.84
N ASP A 326 18.76 -7.97 21.98
CA ASP A 326 19.72 -8.99 22.43
C ASP A 326 19.56 -10.31 21.66
N SER A 327 20.03 -10.35 20.42
CA SER A 327 19.98 -11.55 19.58
C SER A 327 21.26 -12.40 19.71
N TRP A 328 21.12 -13.72 19.70
CA TRP A 328 22.27 -14.64 19.70
C TRP A 328 22.82 -14.82 18.28
N CYS A 329 24.14 -14.80 18.15
CA CYS A 329 24.86 -15.33 17.01
C CYS A 329 25.77 -16.49 17.47
N TYR A 330 26.03 -17.41 16.55
CA TYR A 330 26.63 -18.71 16.83
C TYR A 330 27.89 -18.88 15.99
N PRO A 331 28.93 -19.59 16.47
CA PRO A 331 30.14 -19.83 15.70
C PRO A 331 29.83 -20.45 14.33
N GLU A 332 30.49 -19.96 13.28
CA GLU A 332 30.29 -20.40 11.89
C GLU A 332 30.53 -21.91 11.70
N MET A 333 31.40 -22.51 12.52
CA MET A 333 31.62 -23.96 12.52
C MET A 333 30.38 -24.79 12.88
N ALA A 334 29.38 -24.21 13.55
CA ALA A 334 28.10 -24.87 13.85
C ALA A 334 27.08 -24.78 12.70
N LEU A 335 27.40 -24.11 11.59
CA LEU A 335 26.45 -23.80 10.54
C LEU A 335 25.87 -25.05 9.86
N GLY A 336 26.70 -26.05 9.62
CA GLY A 336 26.27 -27.34 9.07
C GLY A 336 25.25 -28.03 9.97
N GLU A 337 25.49 -28.01 11.29
CA GLU A 337 24.57 -28.56 12.28
C GLU A 337 23.27 -27.77 12.36
N PHE A 338 23.33 -26.43 12.34
CA PHE A 338 22.13 -25.60 12.29
C PHE A 338 21.26 -25.94 11.08
N ARG A 339 21.85 -26.01 9.88
CA ARG A 339 21.11 -26.31 8.64
C ARG A 339 20.49 -27.71 8.66
N ARG A 340 21.22 -28.69 9.18
CA ARG A 340 20.70 -30.06 9.38
C ARG A 340 19.53 -30.07 10.36
N TRP A 341 19.73 -29.49 11.55
CA TRP A 341 18.71 -29.37 12.59
C TRP A 341 17.47 -28.61 12.10
N PHE A 342 17.65 -27.54 11.35
CA PHE A 342 16.56 -26.73 10.81
C PHE A 342 15.66 -27.58 9.91
N ARG A 343 16.24 -28.32 8.96
CA ARG A 343 15.49 -29.22 8.08
C ARG A 343 14.84 -30.38 8.83
N GLU A 344 15.61 -31.12 9.62
CA GLU A 344 15.16 -32.39 10.21
C GLU A 344 14.26 -32.19 11.43
N THR A 345 14.55 -31.18 12.25
CA THR A 345 13.89 -31.00 13.54
C THR A 345 12.91 -29.83 13.54
N TYR A 346 13.26 -28.70 12.94
CA TYR A 346 12.36 -27.54 12.94
C TYR A 346 11.26 -27.67 11.89
N ILE A 347 11.64 -27.98 10.64
CA ILE A 347 10.70 -28.21 9.54
C ILE A 347 10.04 -29.59 9.68
N ALA A 348 10.77 -30.68 9.44
CA ALA A 348 10.20 -32.03 9.38
C ALA A 348 9.66 -32.52 10.73
N GLY A 349 10.25 -32.06 11.84
CA GLY A 349 9.76 -32.34 13.20
C GLY A 349 8.48 -31.57 13.61
N GLY A 350 7.87 -30.80 12.70
CA GLY A 350 6.56 -30.18 12.89
C GLY A 350 6.54 -28.88 13.70
N LYS A 351 7.69 -28.36 14.16
CA LYS A 351 7.74 -27.08 14.89
C LYS A 351 7.29 -25.92 14.02
N PHE A 352 7.70 -25.92 12.75
CA PHE A 352 7.25 -24.94 11.77
C PHE A 352 5.74 -25.01 11.53
N ALA A 353 5.19 -26.21 11.32
CA ALA A 353 3.76 -26.40 11.13
C ALA A 353 2.96 -25.89 12.34
N ASN A 354 3.38 -26.24 13.56
CA ASN A 354 2.77 -25.74 14.80
C ASN A 354 2.81 -24.22 14.91
N TYR A 355 3.93 -23.59 14.51
CA TYR A 355 4.05 -22.13 14.50
C TYR A 355 3.05 -21.49 13.53
N ILE A 356 2.98 -21.97 12.29
CA ILE A 356 2.05 -21.48 11.27
C ILE A 356 0.59 -21.67 11.69
N GLU A 357 0.24 -22.84 12.23
CA GLU A 357 -1.10 -23.12 12.74
C GLU A 357 -1.47 -22.21 13.91
N SER A 358 -0.53 -21.91 14.83
CA SER A 358 -0.76 -20.95 15.91
C SER A 358 -1.09 -19.58 15.35
N LYS A 359 -0.36 -19.11 14.34
CA LYS A 359 -0.60 -17.81 13.71
C LYS A 359 -1.94 -17.78 12.96
N ALA A 360 -2.36 -18.90 12.39
CA ALA A 360 -3.70 -19.04 11.82
C ALA A 360 -4.81 -18.97 12.90
N LYS A 361 -4.62 -19.66 14.04
CA LYS A 361 -5.55 -19.61 15.19
C LYS A 361 -5.66 -18.21 15.79
N GLU A 362 -4.55 -17.48 15.85
CA GLU A 362 -4.48 -16.07 16.28
C GLU A 362 -5.12 -15.11 15.26
N LYS A 363 -5.65 -15.60 14.13
CA LYS A 363 -6.18 -14.82 13.00
C LYS A 363 -5.15 -13.84 12.40
N ARG A 364 -3.86 -14.12 12.59
CA ARG A 364 -2.75 -13.38 11.98
C ARG A 364 -2.42 -13.89 10.59
N LEU A 365 -2.85 -15.11 10.26
CA LEU A 365 -2.74 -15.71 8.93
C LEU A 365 -4.07 -16.35 8.51
N PRO A 366 -4.48 -16.26 7.24
CA PRO A 366 -5.62 -17.04 6.77
C PRO A 366 -5.29 -18.54 6.74
N VAL A 367 -6.26 -19.39 7.07
CA VAL A 367 -6.09 -20.85 7.17
C VAL A 367 -5.61 -21.48 5.86
N SER A 368 -6.11 -21.00 4.71
CA SER A 368 -5.67 -21.49 3.39
C SER A 368 -4.19 -21.17 3.11
N PHE A 369 -3.70 -20.02 3.58
CA PHE A 369 -2.28 -19.65 3.44
C PHE A 369 -1.40 -20.46 4.39
N ALA A 370 -1.86 -20.76 5.60
CA ALA A 370 -1.16 -21.65 6.52
C ALA A 370 -0.94 -23.04 5.91
N GLN A 371 -1.94 -23.59 5.22
CA GLN A 371 -1.82 -24.87 4.52
C GLN A 371 -0.81 -24.82 3.37
N LEU A 372 -0.83 -23.76 2.56
CA LEU A 372 0.13 -23.55 1.47
C LEU A 372 1.57 -23.42 1.98
N ALA A 373 1.77 -22.68 3.06
CA ALA A 373 3.08 -22.48 3.68
C ALA A 373 3.67 -23.76 4.24
N ILE A 374 2.83 -24.59 4.88
CA ILE A 374 3.24 -25.92 5.34
C ILE A 374 3.60 -26.78 4.13
N ALA A 375 2.73 -26.85 3.12
CA ALA A 375 2.96 -27.65 1.92
C ALA A 375 4.25 -27.26 1.16
N ALA A 376 4.63 -25.98 1.15
CA ALA A 376 5.88 -25.52 0.52
C ALA A 376 7.16 -26.10 1.16
N TYR A 377 7.06 -26.65 2.37
CA TYR A 377 8.17 -27.20 3.15
C TYR A 377 8.07 -28.71 3.41
N THR A 378 7.01 -29.36 2.91
CA THR A 378 6.78 -30.81 3.03
C THR A 378 6.96 -31.55 1.70
N GLN A 379 7.41 -30.86 0.63
CA GLN A 379 7.66 -31.44 -0.69
C GLN A 379 9.02 -32.13 -0.79
#